data_AF-A0A7X7KCQ2-F1
#
_entry.id   AF-A0A7X7KCQ2-F1
#
_cell.length_a   1.000
_cell.length_b   1.000
_cell.length_c   1.000
_cell.angle_alpha   90.00
_cell.angle_beta   90.00
_cell.angle_gamma   90.00
#
_symmetry.space_group_name_H-M   'P 1'
#
loop_
_entity.id
_entity.type
_entity.pdbx_description
1 polymer ?
#
loop_
_entity_poly.entity_id
_entity_poly.type
_entity_poly.pdbx_seq_one_letter_code
_entity_poly.pdbx_strand_id
1 'polypeptide(L)'
;RGVDLAKLGIDMHAEEQSEGRIVCKCFSLSENYIRRKIRELNLRTIPEITDAIKAGGACTSCHHVPGGLQDLLDEAWGPGGKQLKVLPQLPILDQPPPPPNPDDDGKSPLSTYQFGKKIEQAISEQIRPMLRRDGGDVEIVDIKGRLVYCRLLGACQGCEHAGQTLRMLVEQSLKESVDESIRVIGI
;
A
#
# COMPACT_ATOMS: atom_id res chain seq x y z
N ARG A 1 -33.81 31.15 -49.64
CA ARG A 1 -34.81 30.82 -48.60
C ARG A 1 -34.02 30.45 -47.35
N GLY A 2 -33.76 31.42 -46.48
CA GLY A 2 -33.05 31.19 -45.22
C GLY A 2 -33.96 30.45 -44.26
N VAL A 3 -33.42 29.45 -43.57
CA VAL A 3 -34.14 28.70 -42.54
C VAL A 3 -33.82 29.38 -41.21
N ASP A 4 -34.83 29.95 -40.56
CA ASP A 4 -34.69 30.56 -39.23
C ASP A 4 -34.41 29.46 -38.19
N LEU A 5 -33.12 29.30 -37.86
CA LEU A 5 -32.62 28.32 -36.90
C LEU A 5 -33.23 28.47 -35.49
N ALA A 6 -33.73 29.66 -35.14
CA ALA A 6 -34.38 29.93 -33.85
C ALA A 6 -35.70 29.14 -33.64
N LYS A 7 -36.41 28.75 -34.71
CA LYS A 7 -37.64 27.94 -34.59
C LYS A 7 -37.38 26.44 -34.33
N LEU A 8 -36.14 25.99 -34.48
CA LEU A 8 -35.73 24.61 -34.27
C LEU A 8 -35.24 24.34 -32.83
N GLY A 9 -35.28 25.32 -31.93
CA GLY A 9 -34.90 25.14 -30.53
C GLY A 9 -33.40 24.89 -30.32
N ILE A 10 -32.58 25.28 -31.29
CA ILE A 10 -31.13 25.14 -31.23
C ILE A 10 -30.58 26.48 -30.75
N ASP A 11 -30.43 26.61 -29.44
CA ASP A 11 -29.68 27.71 -28.82
C ASP A 11 -28.19 27.46 -29.07
N MET A 12 -27.60 28.17 -30.04
CA MET A 12 -26.18 28.07 -30.36
C MET A 12 -25.26 28.71 -29.29
N HIS A 13 -25.82 29.22 -28.19
CA HIS A 13 -25.09 29.86 -27.08
C HIS A 13 -25.47 29.33 -25.68
N ALA A 14 -25.96 28.09 -25.55
CA ALA A 14 -26.34 27.54 -24.24
C ALA A 14 -25.18 26.99 -23.38
N GLU A 15 -23.97 26.79 -23.93
CA GLU A 15 -22.87 26.12 -23.21
C GLU A 15 -21.60 26.98 -23.07
N GLU A 16 -21.63 28.23 -23.52
CA GLU A 16 -20.42 29.03 -23.76
C GLU A 16 -19.90 29.83 -22.55
N GLN A 17 -20.35 29.57 -21.31
CA GLN A 17 -19.75 30.26 -20.15
C GLN A 17 -20.08 29.61 -18.80
N SER A 18 -19.39 28.52 -18.51
CA SER A 18 -18.76 28.41 -17.20
C SER A 18 -17.44 27.69 -17.34
N GLU A 19 -16.55 28.24 -18.17
CA GLU A 19 -15.13 27.88 -18.08
C GLU A 19 -14.64 28.33 -16.71
N GLY A 20 -14.78 27.44 -15.72
CA GLY A 20 -14.29 27.66 -14.37
C GLY A 20 -12.79 27.94 -14.38
N ARG A 21 -12.25 28.40 -13.25
CA ARG A 21 -10.83 28.72 -13.09
C ARG A 21 -9.93 27.65 -13.72
N ILE A 22 -8.91 28.07 -14.47
CA ILE A 22 -7.91 27.15 -15.01
C ILE A 22 -7.06 26.61 -13.86
N VAL A 23 -7.15 25.31 -13.60
CA VAL A 23 -6.40 24.62 -12.54
C VAL A 23 -5.09 24.07 -13.09
N CYS A 24 -5.11 23.45 -14.27
CA CYS A 24 -3.89 22.98 -14.94
C CYS A 24 -3.53 23.91 -16.10
N LYS A 25 -2.52 24.78 -15.90
CA LYS A 25 -2.04 25.70 -16.95
C LYS A 25 -1.31 24.98 -18.09
N CYS A 26 -0.67 23.85 -17.80
CA CYS A 26 0.12 23.10 -18.79
C CYS A 26 -0.76 22.41 -19.85
N PHE A 27 -1.96 21.98 -19.47
CA PHE A 27 -2.94 21.32 -20.36
C PHE A 27 -4.22 22.14 -20.56
N SER A 28 -4.22 23.40 -20.10
CA SER A 28 -5.36 24.32 -20.15
C SER A 28 -6.69 23.71 -19.65
N LEU A 29 -6.64 22.95 -18.56
CA LEU A 29 -7.81 22.28 -18.00
C LEU A 29 -8.49 23.14 -16.94
N SER A 30 -9.79 23.35 -17.11
CA SER A 30 -10.65 24.10 -16.19
C SER A 30 -11.09 23.24 -15.00
N GLU A 31 -11.36 23.92 -13.89
CA GLU A 31 -11.89 23.32 -12.66
C GLU A 31 -13.15 22.48 -12.90
N ASN A 32 -14.11 23.03 -13.63
CA ASN A 32 -15.38 22.36 -13.92
C ASN A 32 -15.19 21.09 -14.76
N TYR A 33 -14.27 21.13 -15.73
CA TYR A 33 -13.92 19.94 -16.51
C TYR A 33 -13.31 18.85 -15.62
N ILE A 34 -12.35 19.23 -14.76
CA ILE A 34 -11.68 18.29 -13.85
C ILE A 34 -12.68 17.69 -12.86
N ARG A 35 -13.50 18.52 -12.20
CA ARG A 35 -14.54 18.08 -11.25
C ARG A 35 -15.54 17.13 -11.91
N ARG A 36 -15.99 17.44 -13.13
CA ARG A 36 -16.87 16.57 -13.91
C ARG A 36 -16.21 15.22 -14.19
N LYS A 37 -14.95 15.21 -14.63
CA LYS A 37 -14.22 13.97 -14.92
C LYS A 37 -13.91 13.13 -13.68
N ILE A 38 -13.61 13.77 -12.54
CA ILE A 38 -13.47 13.10 -11.24
C ILE A 38 -14.74 12.31 -10.89
N ARG A 39 -15.92 12.89 -11.09
CA ARG A 39 -17.20 12.22 -10.82
C ARG A 39 -17.57 11.18 -11.88
N GLU A 40 -17.41 11.50 -13.16
CA GLU A 40 -17.76 10.60 -14.27
C GLU A 40 -16.92 9.32 -14.29
N LEU A 41 -15.62 9.44 -14.01
CA LEU A 41 -14.68 8.31 -14.03
C LEU A 41 -14.38 7.76 -12.63
N ASN A 42 -15.06 8.29 -11.59
CA ASN A 42 -14.86 7.92 -10.18
C ASN A 42 -13.38 8.00 -9.75
N LEU A 43 -12.66 9.04 -10.19
CA LEU A 43 -11.23 9.23 -9.91
C LEU A 43 -11.06 9.60 -8.44
N ARG A 44 -10.23 8.85 -7.71
CA ARG A 44 -10.01 9.00 -6.26
C ARG A 44 -8.63 9.52 -5.93
N THR A 45 -7.70 9.53 -6.88
CA THR A 45 -6.31 9.90 -6.63
C THR A 45 -5.75 10.83 -7.71
N ILE A 46 -4.78 11.66 -7.36
CA ILE A 46 -4.09 12.55 -8.33
C ILE A 46 -3.48 11.74 -9.49
N PRO A 47 -2.82 10.58 -9.27
CA PRO A 47 -2.32 9.75 -10.36
C PRO A 47 -3.41 9.30 -11.34
N GLU A 48 -4.60 8.93 -10.85
CA GLU A 48 -5.73 8.57 -11.72
C GLU A 48 -6.20 9.76 -12.56
N ILE A 49 -6.20 10.97 -12.00
CA ILE A 49 -6.47 12.20 -12.77
C ILE A 49 -5.41 12.42 -13.84
N THR A 50 -4.14 12.26 -13.50
CA THR A 50 -3.04 12.43 -14.46
C THR A 50 -3.12 11.40 -15.58
N ASP A 51 -3.47 10.15 -15.30
CA ASP A 51 -3.63 9.13 -16.33
C ASP A 51 -4.86 9.38 -17.22
N ALA A 52 -6.01 9.69 -16.61
CA ALA A 52 -7.27 9.85 -17.31
C ALA A 52 -7.37 11.14 -18.16
N ILE A 53 -6.88 12.27 -17.64
CA ILE A 53 -7.04 13.59 -18.27
C ILE A 53 -5.73 14.34 -18.49
N LYS A 54 -4.57 13.75 -18.17
CA LYS A 54 -3.22 14.34 -18.32
C LYS A 54 -2.97 15.59 -17.47
N ALA A 55 -3.91 15.99 -16.60
CA ALA A 55 -3.71 17.11 -15.71
C ALA A 55 -2.52 16.85 -14.78
N GLY A 56 -1.57 17.78 -14.75
CA GLY A 56 -0.42 17.71 -13.84
C GLY A 56 0.71 16.75 -14.26
N GLY A 57 0.59 16.00 -15.36
CA GLY A 57 1.60 15.02 -15.76
C GLY A 57 2.94 15.58 -16.23
N ALA A 58 2.97 16.84 -16.69
CA ALA A 58 4.20 17.47 -17.20
C ALA A 58 4.95 18.26 -16.12
N CYS A 59 4.28 19.27 -15.56
CA CYS A 59 4.88 20.24 -14.65
C CYS A 59 4.56 19.96 -13.16
N THR A 60 3.55 19.13 -12.87
CA THR A 60 3.01 18.79 -11.51
C THR A 60 2.61 19.98 -10.63
N SER A 61 2.70 21.20 -11.13
CA SER A 61 2.52 22.43 -10.35
C SER A 61 1.08 22.65 -9.88
N CYS A 62 0.10 21.92 -10.42
CA CYS A 62 -1.31 22.03 -10.03
C CYS A 62 -1.74 21.02 -8.96
N HIS A 63 -0.86 20.16 -8.45
CA HIS A 63 -1.24 19.06 -7.55
C HIS A 63 -1.66 19.55 -6.16
N HIS A 64 -0.80 20.34 -5.52
CA HIS A 64 -0.91 20.73 -4.11
C HIS A 64 -0.92 22.26 -3.90
N VAL A 65 -1.42 22.98 -4.89
CA VAL A 65 -1.67 24.43 -4.79
C VAL A 65 -3.09 24.67 -4.31
N PRO A 66 -3.39 25.80 -3.65
CA PRO A 66 -4.76 26.13 -3.28
C PRO A 66 -5.68 26.23 -4.52
N GLY A 67 -6.79 25.52 -4.46
CA GLY A 67 -7.68 25.22 -5.58
C GLY A 67 -7.03 24.31 -6.63
N GLY A 68 -6.16 23.39 -6.21
CA GLY A 68 -5.45 22.44 -7.06
C GLY A 68 -6.21 21.14 -7.26
N LEU A 69 -5.54 20.11 -7.81
CA LEU A 69 -6.16 18.79 -8.02
C LEU A 69 -6.56 18.11 -6.70
N GLN A 70 -5.76 18.25 -5.64
CA GLN A 70 -6.06 17.69 -4.33
C GLN A 70 -7.36 18.27 -3.76
N ASP A 71 -7.51 19.59 -3.81
CA ASP A 71 -8.71 20.26 -3.30
C ASP A 71 -9.97 19.85 -4.08
N LEU A 72 -9.86 19.62 -5.40
CA LEU A 72 -10.98 19.13 -6.20
C LEU A 72 -11.36 17.68 -5.90
N LEU A 73 -10.38 16.84 -5.56
CA LEU A 73 -10.64 15.48 -5.07
C LEU A 73 -11.33 15.51 -3.71
N ASP A 74 -10.83 16.35 -2.80
CA ASP A 74 -11.36 16.49 -1.44
C ASP A 74 -12.75 17.14 -1.45
N GLU A 75 -13.04 18.05 -2.38
CA GLU A 75 -14.38 18.59 -2.58
C GLU A 75 -15.34 17.54 -3.18
N ALA A 76 -14.85 16.71 -4.10
CA ALA A 76 -15.67 15.69 -4.75
C ALA A 76 -15.99 14.51 -3.81
N TRP A 77 -15.06 14.14 -2.92
CA TRP A 77 -15.15 12.92 -2.11
C TRP A 77 -15.03 13.14 -0.59
N GLY A 78 -14.84 14.38 -0.12
CA GLY A 78 -14.55 14.73 1.27
C GLY A 78 -13.07 14.45 1.66
N PRO A 79 -12.62 14.92 2.84
CA PRO A 79 -11.27 14.67 3.39
C PRO A 79 -11.00 13.19 3.78
N GLY A 80 -11.71 12.25 3.15
CA GLY A 80 -11.79 10.84 3.51
C GLY A 80 -11.94 9.90 2.31
N GLY A 81 -11.39 10.25 1.14
CA GLY A 81 -11.38 9.43 -0.09
C GLY A 81 -10.73 8.04 0.02
N LYS A 82 -10.40 7.56 1.23
CA LYS A 82 -10.15 6.14 1.51
C LYS A 82 -11.47 5.42 1.78
N GLN A 83 -12.30 5.25 0.75
CA GLN A 83 -13.30 4.21 0.80
C GLN A 83 -13.59 3.65 -0.59
N LEU A 84 -12.92 2.54 -0.90
CA LEU A 84 -13.45 1.45 -1.70
C LEU A 84 -12.89 0.13 -1.16
N LYS A 85 -13.59 -0.41 -0.16
CA LYS A 85 -14.15 -1.77 -0.24
C LYS A 85 -15.54 -1.73 0.38
N VAL A 86 -16.46 -2.36 -0.33
CA VAL A 86 -17.92 -2.30 -0.22
C VAL A 86 -18.43 -2.77 1.15
N LEU A 87 -19.41 -2.07 1.72
CA LEU A 87 -20.21 -2.46 2.90
C LEU A 87 -21.40 -3.37 2.48
N PRO A 88 -21.92 -4.24 3.36
CA PRO A 88 -23.08 -3.82 4.17
C PRO A 88 -23.08 -4.26 5.67
N GLN A 89 -23.48 -3.28 6.49
CA GLN A 89 -24.15 -3.32 7.81
C GLN A 89 -23.42 -3.82 9.08
N LEU A 90 -23.43 -2.93 10.09
CA LEU A 90 -22.90 -3.11 11.45
C LEU A 90 -23.57 -4.27 12.20
N PRO A 91 -22.83 -4.95 13.10
CA PRO A 91 -22.95 -4.60 14.52
C PRO A 91 -21.60 -4.54 15.25
N ILE A 92 -21.48 -3.48 16.07
CA ILE A 92 -20.89 -3.38 17.42
C ILE A 92 -19.57 -4.13 17.71
N LEU A 93 -18.59 -3.37 18.20
CA LEU A 93 -17.30 -3.82 18.74
C LEU A 93 -17.45 -4.98 19.75
N ASP A 94 -17.15 -6.20 19.32
CA ASP A 94 -16.56 -7.29 20.12
C ASP A 94 -16.40 -8.56 19.26
N GLN A 95 -15.61 -8.49 18.18
CA GLN A 95 -15.20 -9.72 17.48
C GLN A 95 -13.67 -9.82 17.37
N PRO A 96 -13.06 -10.91 17.87
CA PRO A 96 -11.64 -11.20 17.67
C PRO A 96 -11.35 -11.30 16.16
N PRO A 97 -10.10 -11.05 15.73
CA PRO A 97 -9.77 -10.92 14.31
C PRO A 97 -10.28 -12.12 13.50
N PRO A 98 -10.88 -11.91 12.32
CA PRO A 98 -11.45 -12.99 11.52
C PRO A 98 -10.35 -14.00 11.14
N PRO A 99 -10.67 -15.29 11.08
CA PRO A 99 -9.72 -16.32 10.65
C PRO A 99 -9.24 -16.02 9.22
N PRO A 100 -7.98 -16.34 8.89
CA PRO A 100 -7.46 -16.12 7.54
C PRO A 100 -8.29 -16.90 6.52
N ASN A 101 -8.71 -16.21 5.45
CA ASN A 101 -9.51 -16.80 4.38
C ASN A 101 -8.77 -17.96 3.70
N PRO A 102 -9.45 -19.09 3.40
CA PRO A 102 -8.82 -20.29 2.84
C PRO A 102 -8.51 -20.22 1.33
N ASP A 103 -8.75 -19.09 0.66
CA ASP A 103 -8.63 -18.94 -0.80
C ASP A 103 -7.56 -17.91 -1.25
N ASP A 104 -6.61 -17.54 -0.38
CA ASP A 104 -5.46 -16.68 -0.77
C ASP A 104 -4.26 -17.54 -1.20
N ASP A 105 -4.32 -18.04 -2.43
CA ASP A 105 -3.22 -18.78 -3.06
C ASP A 105 -2.10 -17.81 -3.51
N GLY A 106 -1.25 -17.46 -2.54
CA GLY A 106 0.21 -17.45 -2.70
C GLY A 106 0.82 -16.66 -3.87
N LYS A 107 1.12 -15.36 -3.63
CA LYS A 107 2.37 -14.64 -3.97
C LYS A 107 2.12 -13.12 -4.00
N SER A 108 1.81 -12.54 -2.85
CA SER A 108 2.12 -11.13 -2.62
C SER A 108 3.41 -11.08 -1.79
N PRO A 109 4.42 -10.26 -2.17
CA PRO A 109 5.64 -10.14 -1.38
C PRO A 109 5.23 -9.72 0.03
N LEU A 110 5.52 -10.58 1.00
CA LEU A 110 5.14 -10.39 2.39
C LEU A 110 5.45 -8.95 2.79
N SER A 111 4.43 -8.21 3.23
CA SER A 111 4.64 -6.89 3.82
C SER A 111 5.71 -7.04 4.92
N THR A 112 6.66 -6.11 5.03
CA THR A 112 7.81 -6.21 5.96
C THR A 112 7.38 -6.62 7.38
N TYR A 113 6.19 -6.18 7.81
CA TYR A 113 5.57 -6.56 9.07
C TYR A 113 5.11 -8.04 9.13
N GLN A 114 4.46 -8.54 8.07
CA GLN A 114 4.08 -9.95 7.97
C GLN A 114 5.29 -10.87 7.90
N PHE A 115 6.36 -10.43 7.23
CA PHE A 115 7.62 -11.15 7.15
C PHE A 115 8.29 -11.24 8.53
N GLY A 116 8.42 -10.13 9.25
CA GLY A 116 8.94 -10.12 10.62
C GLY A 116 8.13 -11.01 11.56
N LYS A 117 6.80 -10.92 11.51
CA LYS A 117 5.90 -11.75 12.34
C LYS A 117 6.05 -13.25 12.04
N LYS A 118 6.19 -13.64 10.77
CA LYS A 118 6.45 -15.04 10.40
C LYS A 118 7.78 -15.54 10.94
N ILE A 119 8.82 -14.72 10.86
CA ILE A 119 10.14 -15.06 11.42
C ILE A 119 10.05 -15.23 12.93
N GLU A 120 9.45 -14.29 13.65
CA GLU A 120 9.27 -14.38 15.10
C GLU A 120 8.51 -15.65 15.50
N GLN A 121 7.44 -15.98 14.77
CA GLN A 121 6.65 -17.17 15.01
C GLN A 121 7.46 -18.45 14.76
N ALA A 122 8.14 -18.55 13.61
CA ALA A 122 9.00 -19.68 13.28
C ALA A 122 10.12 -19.86 14.32
N ILE A 123 10.74 -18.76 14.76
CA ILE A 123 11.76 -18.80 15.81
C ILE A 123 11.16 -19.30 17.12
N SER A 124 10.01 -18.77 17.53
CA SER A 124 9.38 -19.14 18.81
C SER A 124 8.89 -20.60 18.84
N GLU A 125 8.31 -21.09 17.74
CA GLU A 125 7.68 -22.41 17.68
C GLU A 125 8.68 -23.54 17.41
N GLN A 126 9.72 -23.30 16.61
CA GLN A 126 10.66 -24.34 16.21
C GLN A 126 12.06 -24.16 16.79
N ILE A 127 12.62 -22.96 16.69
CA ILE A 127 14.04 -22.74 16.96
C ILE A 127 14.30 -22.59 18.47
N ARG A 128 13.52 -21.79 19.19
CA ARG A 128 13.68 -21.60 20.65
C ARG A 128 13.53 -22.90 21.45
N PRO A 129 12.56 -23.80 21.22
CA PRO A 129 12.50 -25.04 21.98
C PRO A 129 13.68 -25.97 21.67
N MET A 130 14.21 -25.96 20.44
CA MET A 130 15.44 -26.69 20.11
C MET A 130 16.64 -26.10 20.85
N LEU A 131 16.88 -24.79 20.71
CA LEU A 131 18.01 -24.12 21.36
C LEU A 131 17.96 -24.23 22.89
N ARG A 132 16.77 -24.17 23.50
CA ARG A 132 16.62 -24.32 24.95
C ARG A 132 16.96 -25.72 25.45
N ARG A 133 16.76 -26.77 24.65
CA ARG A 133 17.22 -28.13 24.99
C ARG A 133 18.74 -28.20 25.05
N ASP A 134 19.40 -27.45 24.17
CA ASP A 134 20.85 -27.31 24.13
C ASP A 134 21.40 -26.25 25.13
N GLY A 135 20.54 -25.63 25.94
CA GLY A 135 20.93 -24.63 26.94
C GLY A 135 21.24 -23.24 26.37
N GLY A 136 20.75 -22.93 25.18
CA GLY A 136 20.87 -21.63 24.51
C GLY A 136 19.53 -20.95 24.22
N ASP A 137 19.62 -19.73 23.68
CA ASP A 137 18.49 -19.01 23.12
C ASP A 137 18.95 -18.16 21.93
N VAL A 138 18.01 -17.59 21.18
CA VAL A 138 18.30 -16.68 20.06
C VAL A 138 17.46 -15.42 20.17
N GLU A 139 18.07 -14.28 19.88
CA GLU A 139 17.44 -12.98 19.84
C GLU A 139 17.57 -12.39 18.43
N ILE A 140 16.47 -11.85 17.90
CA ILE A 140 16.49 -11.12 16.62
C ILE A 140 16.85 -9.67 16.93
N VAL A 141 17.86 -9.14 16.24
CA VAL A 141 18.33 -7.75 16.43
C VAL A 141 17.80 -6.84 15.33
N ASP A 142 17.80 -7.30 14.08
CA ASP A 142 17.31 -6.52 12.95
C ASP A 142 16.92 -7.44 11.78
N ILE A 143 16.02 -6.97 10.92
CA ILE A 143 15.60 -7.68 9.71
C ILE A 143 15.67 -6.71 8.53
N LYS A 144 16.62 -6.94 7.62
CA LYS A 144 16.82 -6.13 6.41
C LYS A 144 16.44 -6.92 5.17
N GLY A 145 15.19 -6.80 4.75
CA GLY A 145 14.67 -7.51 3.58
C GLY A 145 14.69 -9.02 3.82
N ARG A 146 15.72 -9.71 3.32
CA ARG A 146 15.92 -11.18 3.48
C ARG A 146 17.07 -11.53 4.43
N LEU A 147 17.75 -10.54 4.98
CA LEU A 147 18.85 -10.70 5.92
C LEU A 147 18.30 -10.57 7.34
N VAL A 148 18.42 -11.62 8.12
CA VAL A 148 18.02 -11.65 9.53
C VAL A 148 19.29 -11.58 10.38
N TYR A 149 19.41 -10.51 11.15
CA TYR A 149 20.49 -10.34 12.12
C TYR A 149 20.02 -10.90 13.46
N CYS A 150 20.74 -11.89 13.97
CA CYS A 150 20.41 -12.52 15.23
C CYS A 150 21.64 -12.67 16.12
N ARG A 151 21.41 -12.65 17.42
CA ARG A 151 22.40 -12.91 18.45
C ARG A 151 22.07 -14.22 19.14
N LEU A 152 23.05 -15.11 19.25
CA LEU A 152 22.93 -16.32 20.06
C LEU A 152 23.21 -15.99 21.53
N LEU A 153 22.37 -16.51 22.41
CA LEU A 153 22.43 -16.31 23.85
C LEU A 153 22.65 -17.66 24.58
N GLY A 154 23.13 -17.59 25.82
CA GLY A 154 23.31 -18.77 26.69
C GLY A 154 24.54 -19.60 26.33
N ALA A 155 24.45 -20.93 26.45
CA ALA A 155 25.56 -21.85 26.19
C ALA A 155 26.15 -21.73 24.78
N CYS A 156 25.37 -21.20 23.84
CA CYS A 156 25.72 -21.04 22.43
C CYS A 156 26.62 -19.82 22.14
N GLN A 157 26.79 -18.89 23.09
CA GLN A 157 27.56 -17.66 22.88
C GLN A 157 29.08 -17.88 22.93
N GLY A 158 29.55 -18.90 23.65
CA GLY A 158 30.98 -19.09 23.97
C GLY A 158 31.69 -20.21 23.22
N CYS A 159 31.00 -20.97 22.37
CA CYS A 159 31.56 -22.14 21.70
C CYS A 159 31.67 -21.88 20.19
N GLU A 160 32.87 -21.52 19.71
CA GLU A 160 33.14 -21.16 18.31
C GLU A 160 32.69 -22.24 17.31
N HIS A 161 32.89 -23.52 17.64
CA HIS A 161 32.49 -24.63 16.80
C HIS A 161 30.97 -24.89 16.83
N ALA A 162 30.33 -24.76 18.01
CA ALA A 162 28.89 -24.98 18.13
C ALA A 162 28.08 -23.82 17.57
N GLY A 163 28.58 -22.58 17.69
CA GLY A 163 27.91 -21.38 17.19
C GLY A 163 27.68 -21.40 15.69
N GLN A 164 28.64 -21.92 14.90
CA GLN A 164 28.50 -22.01 13.44
C GLN A 164 27.44 -23.05 13.04
N THR A 165 27.45 -24.23 13.68
CA THR A 165 26.46 -25.29 13.42
C THR A 165 25.06 -24.85 13.79
N LEU A 166 24.90 -24.18 14.94
CA LEU A 166 23.62 -23.66 15.38
C LEU A 166 23.11 -22.55 14.47
N ARG A 167 23.97 -21.64 14.02
CA ARG A 167 23.58 -20.62 13.04
C ARG A 167 23.08 -21.25 11.74
N MET A 168 23.76 -22.30 11.24
CA MET A 168 23.31 -23.04 10.05
C MET A 168 21.96 -23.72 10.28
N LEU A 169 21.74 -24.30 11.46
CA LEU A 169 20.46 -24.91 11.85
C LEU A 169 19.34 -23.85 11.85
N VAL A 170 19.56 -22.70 12.48
CA VAL A 170 18.60 -21.58 12.52
C VAL A 170 18.29 -21.07 11.11
N GLU A 171 19.32 -20.93 10.27
CA GLU A 171 19.14 -20.53 8.87
C GLU A 171 18.31 -21.56 8.09
N GLN A 172 18.59 -22.85 8.26
CA GLN A 172 17.85 -23.91 7.58
C GLN A 172 16.38 -23.96 8.03
N SER A 173 16.12 -23.89 9.33
CA SER A 173 14.75 -23.86 9.86
C SER A 173 13.97 -22.64 9.38
N LEU A 174 14.60 -21.46 9.29
CA LEU A 174 13.95 -20.26 8.75
C LEU A 174 13.67 -20.37 7.25
N LYS A 175 14.55 -21.02 6.48
CA LYS A 175 14.33 -21.28 5.06
C LYS A 175 13.15 -22.21 4.80
N GLU A 176 13.03 -23.26 5.62
CA GLU A 176 11.96 -24.25 5.50
C GLU A 176 10.59 -23.70 5.94
N SER A 177 10.57 -22.89 7.01
CA SER A 177 9.33 -22.38 7.59
C SER A 177 8.81 -21.07 6.97
N VAL A 178 9.70 -20.21 6.45
CA VAL A 178 9.33 -18.87 5.97
C VAL A 178 9.61 -18.70 4.47
N ASP A 179 10.87 -18.73 4.05
CA ASP A 179 11.28 -18.50 2.65
C ASP A 179 12.74 -18.94 2.41
N GLU A 180 13.00 -19.67 1.33
CA GLU A 180 14.34 -20.20 0.99
C GLU A 180 15.41 -19.11 0.79
N SER A 181 14.99 -17.89 0.44
CA SER A 181 15.90 -16.77 0.15
C SER A 181 16.45 -16.07 1.40
N ILE A 182 16.07 -16.52 2.60
CA ILE A 182 16.51 -15.95 3.88
C ILE A 182 17.96 -16.30 4.17
N ARG A 183 18.72 -15.31 4.64
CA ARG A 183 20.08 -15.52 5.16
C ARG A 183 20.21 -14.97 6.56
N VAL A 184 20.86 -15.73 7.42
CA VAL A 184 21.03 -15.41 8.84
C VAL A 184 22.45 -14.93 9.10
N ILE A 185 22.59 -13.78 9.76
CA ILE A 185 23.87 -13.20 10.17
C ILE A 185 23.93 -13.16 11.70
N GLY A 186 24.91 -13.87 12.25
CA GLY A 186 25.28 -13.79 13.66
C GLY A 186 26.08 -12.53 13.95
N ILE A 187 25.70 -11.81 15.01
CA ILE A 187 26.39 -10.63 15.56
C ILE A 187 26.66 -10.81 17.05
#